data_AF-A0A208XZF1-F1
#
_entry.id   AF-A0A208XZF1-F1
#
_cell.length_a   1.000
_cell.length_b   1.000
_cell.length_c   1.000
_cell.angle_alpha   90.00
_cell.angle_beta   90.00
_cell.angle_gamma   90.00
#
_symmetry.space_group_name_H-M   'P 1'
#
loop_
_entity.id
_entity.type
_entity.pdbx_description
1 polymer ?
#
loop_
_entity_poly.entity_id
_entity_poly.type
_entity_poly.pdbx_seq_one_letter_code
_entity_poly.pdbx_strand_id
1 'polypeptide(L)'
;MKTSYLPLIAALTLGVSLPALAGPDFQAIEKARAARQAAGAAQAVTTRVDSASGQRVKCLPAPLVLPLDHGPRAQTTPGENRMRKARYEAQVKACANPES
;
A
#
# COMPACT_ATOMS: atom_id res chain seq x y z
N MET A 1 -31.53 32.49 -49.77
CA MET A 1 -31.04 33.19 -48.56
C MET A 1 -30.65 32.12 -47.55
N LYS A 2 -29.37 31.94 -47.23
CA LYS A 2 -28.89 30.85 -46.37
C LYS A 2 -28.54 31.45 -45.01
N THR A 3 -29.39 31.24 -44.01
CA THR A 3 -29.21 31.71 -42.63
C THR A 3 -28.15 30.87 -41.93
N SER A 4 -27.02 31.50 -41.60
CA SER A 4 -25.93 30.88 -40.83
C SER A 4 -26.25 30.88 -39.33
N TYR A 5 -26.67 29.74 -38.81
CA TYR A 5 -26.86 29.49 -37.37
C TYR A 5 -25.54 29.18 -36.62
N LEU A 6 -24.40 29.34 -37.29
CA LEU A 6 -23.07 29.08 -36.73
C LEU A 6 -22.72 29.85 -35.44
N PRO A 7 -23.14 31.11 -35.20
CA PRO A 7 -22.76 31.78 -33.95
C PRO A 7 -23.56 31.27 -32.73
N LEU A 8 -24.73 30.67 -32.95
CA LEU A 8 -25.61 30.19 -31.88
C LEU A 8 -25.13 28.88 -31.26
N ILE A 9 -24.44 28.03 -32.04
CA ILE A 9 -23.87 26.77 -31.57
C ILE A 9 -22.58 27.04 -30.77
N ALA A 10 -21.80 28.06 -31.15
CA ALA A 10 -20.56 28.42 -30.46
C ALA A 10 -20.77 28.94 -29.03
N ALA A 11 -21.92 29.54 -28.74
CA ALA A 11 -22.23 30.07 -27.41
C ALA A 11 -22.73 28.99 -26.43
N LEU A 12 -23.29 27.87 -26.92
CA LEU A 12 -23.91 26.87 -26.05
C LEU A 12 -22.91 25.90 -25.39
N THR A 13 -21.67 25.81 -25.90
CA THR A 13 -20.65 24.89 -25.37
C THR A 13 -19.79 25.50 -24.25
N LEU A 14 -19.93 26.80 -23.95
CA LEU A 14 -19.23 27.48 -22.86
C LEU A 14 -19.99 27.44 -21.52
N GLY A 15 -21.12 26.73 -21.46
CA GLY A 15 -22.00 26.61 -20.30
C GLY A 15 -21.75 25.38 -19.42
N VAL A 16 -20.57 24.75 -19.44
CA VAL A 16 -20.23 23.74 -18.44
C VAL A 16 -19.75 24.49 -17.21
N SER A 17 -20.66 24.61 -16.24
CA SER A 17 -20.42 25.10 -14.89
C SER A 17 -19.02 24.72 -14.40
N LEU A 18 -18.19 25.75 -14.18
CA LEU A 18 -16.99 25.64 -13.36
C LEU A 18 -17.38 24.88 -12.09
N PRO A 19 -16.70 23.78 -11.73
CA PRO A 19 -16.82 23.28 -10.37
C PRO A 19 -16.39 24.45 -9.49
N ALA A 20 -17.26 24.86 -8.57
CA ALA A 20 -16.87 25.78 -7.52
C ALA A 20 -15.56 25.23 -6.94
N LEU A 21 -14.46 25.98 -7.06
CA LEU A 21 -13.19 25.65 -6.42
C LEU A 21 -13.41 25.76 -4.90
N ALA A 22 -14.11 24.79 -4.32
CA ALA A 22 -13.71 24.30 -3.03
C ALA A 22 -12.27 23.84 -3.24
N GLY A 23 -11.32 24.50 -2.58
CA GLY A 23 -9.93 24.07 -2.60
C GLY A 23 -9.85 22.57 -2.34
N PRO A 24 -8.85 21.88 -2.89
CA PRO A 24 -8.73 20.43 -2.72
C PRO A 24 -8.93 20.10 -1.24
N ASP A 25 -9.84 19.16 -0.93
CA ASP A 25 -10.07 18.73 0.43
C ASP A 25 -8.76 18.11 0.94
N PHE A 26 -7.97 18.93 1.64
CA PHE A 26 -6.68 18.54 2.17
C PHE A 26 -6.81 17.35 3.13
N GLN A 27 -7.96 17.18 3.80
CA GLN A 27 -8.18 15.99 4.62
C GLN A 27 -8.36 14.74 3.76
N ALA A 28 -9.08 14.82 2.64
CA ALA A 28 -9.20 13.70 1.72
C ALA A 28 -7.84 13.32 1.10
N ILE A 29 -7.03 14.31 0.75
CA ILE A 29 -5.67 14.09 0.21
C ILE A 29 -4.75 13.47 1.27
N GLU A 30 -4.74 13.99 2.49
CA GLU A 30 -3.91 13.45 3.56
C GLU A 30 -4.36 12.05 3.98
N LYS A 31 -5.67 11.77 4.04
CA LYS A 31 -6.18 10.41 4.25
C LYS A 31 -5.75 9.46 3.13
N ALA A 32 -5.83 9.89 1.88
CA ALA A 32 -5.38 9.10 0.74
C ALA A 32 -3.86 8.86 0.75
N ARG A 33 -3.07 9.86 1.17
CA ARG A 33 -1.62 9.74 1.37
C ARG A 33 -1.28 8.77 2.49
N ALA A 34 -1.92 8.90 3.64
CA ALA A 34 -1.76 7.99 4.77
C ALA A 34 -2.13 6.55 4.39
N ALA A 35 -3.24 6.35 3.66
CA ALA A 35 -3.64 5.04 3.15
C ALA A 35 -2.63 4.46 2.16
N ARG A 36 -2.10 5.28 1.23
CA ARG A 36 -1.03 4.85 0.31
C ARG A 36 0.28 4.54 1.02
N GLN A 37 0.63 5.29 2.06
CA GLN A 37 1.81 5.02 2.88
C GLN A 37 1.65 3.73 3.69
N ALA A 38 0.47 3.49 4.27
CA ALA A 38 0.17 2.24 4.97
C ALA A 38 0.16 1.03 4.01
N ALA A 39 -0.43 1.18 2.83
CA ALA A 39 -0.40 0.15 1.79
C ALA A 39 1.02 -0.09 1.24
N GLY A 40 1.80 0.98 1.05
CA GLY A 40 3.20 0.91 0.65
C GLY A 40 4.09 0.27 1.71
N ALA A 41 3.86 0.55 3.00
CA ALA A 41 4.56 -0.09 4.11
C ALA A 41 4.22 -1.59 4.20
N ALA A 42 2.95 -1.97 4.03
CA ALA A 42 2.55 -3.37 3.97
C ALA A 42 3.14 -4.11 2.75
N GLN A 43 3.27 -3.42 1.61
CA GLN A 43 3.90 -3.95 0.41
C GLN A 43 5.43 -4.04 0.53
N ALA A 44 6.08 -3.09 1.20
CA ALA A 44 7.53 -3.11 1.44
C ALA A 44 7.98 -4.28 2.33
N VAL A 45 7.12 -4.74 3.25
CA VAL A 45 7.39 -5.94 4.07
C VAL A 45 7.34 -7.22 3.24
N THR A 46 6.55 -7.24 2.15
CA THR A 46 6.26 -8.46 1.37
C THR A 46 6.89 -8.48 -0.02
N THR A 47 7.49 -7.37 -0.46
CA THR A 47 8.14 -7.24 -1.76
C THR A 47 9.41 -6.42 -1.64
N ARG A 48 10.52 -6.96 -2.15
CA ARG A 48 11.78 -6.23 -2.35
C ARG A 48 11.98 -5.98 -3.84
N VAL A 49 12.64 -4.89 -4.20
CA VAL A 49 13.16 -4.73 -5.56
C VAL A 49 14.56 -5.29 -5.56
N ASP A 50 14.81 -6.26 -6.43
CA ASP A 50 16.14 -6.83 -6.61
C ASP A 50 17.05 -5.84 -7.31
N SER A 51 18.17 -5.46 -6.68
CA SER A 51 19.07 -4.43 -7.21
C SER A 51 19.77 -4.84 -8.50
N ALA A 52 19.95 -6.15 -8.72
CA ALA A 52 20.61 -6.68 -9.91
C ALA A 52 19.66 -6.76 -11.13
N SER A 53 18.41 -7.18 -10.92
CA SER A 53 17.44 -7.38 -12.01
C SER A 53 16.37 -6.27 -12.13
N GLY A 54 16.26 -5.38 -11.14
CA GLY A 54 15.18 -4.40 -11.03
C GLY A 54 13.79 -5.00 -10.81
N GLN A 55 13.68 -6.33 -10.65
CA GLN A 55 12.41 -7.02 -10.48
C GLN A 55 11.91 -6.97 -9.04
N ARG A 56 10.59 -6.89 -8.86
CA ARG A 56 9.96 -7.06 -7.56
C ARG A 56 9.96 -8.54 -7.18
N VAL A 57 10.81 -8.91 -6.22
CA VAL A 57 10.84 -10.24 -5.61
C VAL A 57 9.89 -10.26 -4.43
N LYS A 58 9.00 -11.25 -4.39
CA LYS A 58 8.04 -11.43 -3.31
C LYS A 58 8.74 -12.09 -2.12
N CYS A 59 8.90 -11.34 -1.04
CA CYS A 59 9.31 -11.82 0.26
C CYS A 59 8.06 -12.31 1.01
N LEU A 60 7.64 -13.56 0.81
CA LEU A 60 6.58 -14.13 1.68
C LEU A 60 7.25 -14.96 2.78
N PRO A 61 7.61 -14.37 3.92
CA PRO A 61 7.76 -15.20 5.10
C PRO A 61 6.39 -15.83 5.40
N ALA A 62 6.40 -17.07 5.87
CA ALA A 62 5.18 -17.68 6.39
C ALA A 62 4.60 -16.77 7.49
N PRO A 63 3.26 -16.61 7.57
CA PRO A 63 2.65 -15.74 8.56
C PRO A 63 3.11 -16.11 9.97
N LEU A 64 3.62 -15.14 10.72
CA LEU A 64 4.07 -15.36 12.09
C LEU A 64 2.85 -15.57 13.00
N VAL A 65 2.49 -16.83 13.21
CA VAL A 65 1.51 -17.23 14.21
C VAL A 65 2.25 -17.66 15.47
N LEU A 66 2.01 -16.96 16.58
CA LEU A 66 2.51 -17.32 17.90
C LEU A 66 1.36 -17.96 18.70
N PRO A 67 1.35 -19.28 18.90
CA PRO A 67 0.38 -19.93 19.77
C PRO A 67 0.50 -19.42 21.21
N LEU A 68 -0.58 -19.54 21.97
CA LEU A 68 -0.59 -19.14 23.38
C LEU A 68 0.46 -19.94 24.16
N ASP A 69 1.38 -19.26 24.82
CA ASP A 69 2.51 -19.85 25.55
C ASP A 69 2.40 -19.75 27.07
N HIS A 70 1.27 -19.22 27.56
CA HIS A 70 1.03 -18.99 28.98
C HIS A 70 -0.39 -19.39 29.40
N GLY A 71 -0.54 -19.73 30.68
CA GLY A 71 -1.81 -20.05 31.30
C GLY A 71 -2.22 -21.53 31.20
N PRO A 72 -3.41 -21.88 31.72
CA PRO A 72 -3.85 -23.27 31.88
C PRO A 72 -4.13 -24.00 30.55
N ARG A 73 -4.15 -23.27 29.42
CA ARG A 73 -4.33 -23.82 28.06
C ARG A 73 -3.21 -23.38 27.12
N ALA A 74 -1.99 -23.26 27.62
CA ALA A 74 -0.82 -23.00 26.78
C ALA A 74 -0.68 -24.12 25.74
N GLN A 75 -0.52 -23.72 24.47
CA GLN A 75 -0.36 -24.60 23.32
C GLN A 75 1.12 -24.77 22.92
N THR A 76 2.00 -23.94 23.48
CA THR A 76 3.45 -23.94 23.22
C THR A 76 4.16 -23.38 24.45
N THR A 77 5.48 -23.36 24.42
CA THR A 77 6.31 -22.75 25.46
C THR A 77 6.81 -21.35 25.03
N PRO A 78 7.15 -20.47 25.99
CA PRO A 78 7.71 -19.16 25.65
C PRO A 78 9.01 -19.25 24.86
N GLY A 79 9.81 -20.30 25.09
CA GLY A 79 11.04 -20.56 24.34
C GLY A 79 10.79 -20.85 22.87
N GLU A 80 9.80 -21.71 22.57
CA GLU A 80 9.44 -22.05 21.19
C GLU A 80 8.91 -20.83 20.42
N ASN A 81 8.10 -19.98 21.08
CA ASN A 81 7.63 -18.74 20.48
C ASN A 81 8.77 -17.77 20.16
N ARG A 82 9.76 -17.63 21.07
CA ARG A 82 10.96 -16.83 20.79
C ARG A 82 11.71 -17.35 19.57
N MET A 83 11.86 -18.68 19.44
CA MET A 83 12.51 -19.28 18.27
C MET A 83 11.72 -19.05 16.97
N ARG A 84 10.39 -19.18 17.00
CA ARG A 84 9.52 -18.87 15.83
C ARG A 84 9.68 -17.42 15.39
N LYS A 85 9.66 -16.49 16.36
CA LYS A 85 9.85 -15.07 16.11
C LYS A 85 11.23 -14.78 15.50
N ALA A 86 12.30 -15.33 16.08
CA ALA A 86 13.65 -15.16 15.58
C ALA A 86 13.82 -15.70 14.15
N ARG A 87 13.23 -16.86 13.83
CA ARG A 87 13.24 -17.42 12.46
C ARG A 87 12.47 -16.55 11.48
N TYR A 88 11.35 -15.96 11.89
CA TYR A 88 10.60 -15.04 11.06
C TYR A 88 11.40 -13.76 10.78
N GLU A 89 11.99 -13.17 11.81
CA GLU A 89 12.86 -11.99 11.69
C GLU A 89 14.07 -12.28 10.78
N ALA A 90 14.69 -13.46 10.91
CA ALA A 90 15.78 -13.89 10.04
C ALA A 90 15.34 -14.02 8.57
N GLN A 91 14.16 -14.58 8.30
CA GLN A 91 13.61 -14.67 6.93
C GLN A 91 13.33 -13.30 6.32
N VAL A 92 12.76 -12.38 7.11
CA VAL A 92 12.53 -11.00 6.67
C VAL A 92 13.87 -10.31 6.37
N LYS A 93 14.87 -10.48 7.24
CA LYS A 93 16.21 -9.89 7.07
C LYS A 93 16.97 -10.47 5.88
N ALA A 94 16.91 -11.79 5.69
CA ALA A 94 17.52 -12.48 4.54
C ALA A 94 16.87 -12.04 3.23
N CYS A 95 15.56 -11.76 3.25
CA CYS A 95 14.94 -11.17 2.08
C CYS A 95 15.40 -9.73 1.86
N ALA A 96 15.47 -8.90 2.90
CA ALA A 96 15.96 -7.52 2.77
C ALA A 96 17.41 -7.42 2.27
N ASN A 97 18.28 -8.37 2.65
CA ASN A 97 19.69 -8.41 2.27
C ASN A 97 20.08 -9.82 1.78
N PRO A 98 19.91 -10.11 0.48
CA PRO A 98 20.17 -11.45 -0.06
C PRO A 98 21.67 -11.78 -0.26
N GLU A 99 22.59 -10.82 -0.07
CA GLU A 99 24.01 -10.94 -0.44
C GLU A 99 24.97 -11.22 0.74
N SER A 100 24.49 -11.82 1.84
CA SER A 100 25.35 -12.25 2.96
C SER A 100 25.83 -13.69 2.83
#